data_AF-A0A2R7Z0E9-F1
#
_entry.id   AF-A0A2R7Z0E9-F1
#
_cell.length_a   1.000
_cell.length_b   1.000
_cell.length_c   1.000
_cell.angle_alpha   90.00
_cell.angle_beta   90.00
_cell.angle_gamma   90.00
#
_symmetry.space_group_name_H-M   'P 1'
#
loop_
_entity.id
_entity.type
_entity.pdbx_description
1 polymer ?
#
loop_
_entity_poly.entity_id
_entity_poly.type
_entity_poly.pdbx_seq_one_letter_code
_entity_poly.pdbx_strand_id
1 'polypeptide(L)'
;MFLSTVLLGLRQVRTPLLAGALWLCTAWVLVGDRVLDQPAAGTFEARVIALSNWVGVGGTIAALTLAAFLIGGLIPTALVNRKGKRAAEELSWWISQIVRESYQRISLGDLSNDRAPQAVAVEAFYYEQNGLRVRLNELAREGYDDEQASDIIDQEDAMELPSGRGYRPPIPGTWLHKIIKVGIESEFPLLRASLLQERPLIFSDLDRKESEADLRGAIFLPLSALNVAVASETSWWVTLGLFVPLALYVQAYRLASTANLEFVRAITAGLVLSPTVEYVRSFNRRPQWSALDEAELDRRERAWLYARRLRPVFSWYFWVLVIKNLVPKRRSNSISYGAPANEPSIEKARWETFHRILG
;
A
#
# COMPACT_ATOMS: atom_id res chain seq x y z
N MET A 1 13.22 -33.48 -0.19
CA MET A 1 12.60 -32.39 0.60
C MET A 1 13.61 -31.55 1.38
N PHE A 2 14.65 -32.10 2.03
CA PHE A 2 15.56 -31.29 2.87
C PHE A 2 16.43 -30.27 2.07
N LEU A 3 16.91 -30.63 0.87
CA LEU A 3 17.71 -29.72 0.04
C LEU A 3 16.92 -28.50 -0.45
N SER A 4 15.63 -28.64 -0.78
CA SER A 4 14.80 -27.53 -1.26
C SER A 4 14.59 -26.48 -0.17
N THR A 5 14.51 -26.88 1.09
CA THR A 5 14.35 -25.97 2.23
C THR A 5 15.65 -25.21 2.52
N VAL A 6 16.81 -25.87 2.43
CA VAL A 6 18.12 -25.23 2.62
C VAL A 6 18.43 -24.22 1.50
N LEU A 7 18.11 -24.58 0.25
CA LEU A 7 18.30 -23.68 -0.91
C LEU A 7 17.41 -22.43 -0.84
N LEU A 8 16.19 -22.55 -0.30
CA LEU A 8 15.29 -21.42 -0.12
C LEU A 8 15.84 -20.41 0.91
N GLY A 9 16.46 -20.89 1.99
CA GLY A 9 17.10 -20.04 2.99
C GLY A 9 18.30 -19.25 2.46
N LEU A 10 19.15 -19.88 1.63
CA LEU A 10 20.29 -19.21 0.99
C LEU A 10 19.87 -18.07 0.05
N ARG A 11 18.66 -18.16 -0.50
CA ARG A 11 18.09 -17.15 -1.40
C ARG A 11 17.81 -15.82 -0.72
N GLN A 12 17.50 -15.83 0.57
CA GLN A 12 17.29 -14.61 1.34
C GLN A 12 18.61 -13.97 1.78
N VAL A 13 19.67 -14.77 1.93
CA VAL A 13 20.99 -14.30 2.37
C VAL A 13 21.79 -13.66 1.24
N ARG A 14 21.66 -14.16 0.00
CA ARG A 14 22.43 -13.64 -1.16
C ARG A 14 22.19 -12.16 -1.44
N THR A 15 20.95 -11.68 -1.31
CA THR A 15 20.57 -10.31 -1.68
C THR A 15 21.24 -9.26 -0.78
N PRO A 16 21.10 -9.32 0.56
CA PRO A 16 21.81 -8.40 1.44
C PRO A 16 23.34 -8.58 1.33
N LEU A 17 23.83 -9.82 1.17
CA LEU A 17 25.26 -10.05 1.02
C LEU A 17 25.84 -9.34 -0.22
N LEU A 18 25.21 -9.49 -1.39
CA LEU A 18 25.66 -8.87 -2.64
C LEU A 18 25.53 -7.34 -2.58
N ALA A 19 24.41 -6.82 -2.07
CA ALA A 19 24.22 -5.39 -1.93
C ALA A 19 25.28 -4.78 -1.00
N GLY A 20 25.57 -5.42 0.13
CA GLY A 20 26.59 -4.94 1.06
C GLY A 20 28.02 -5.10 0.55
N ALA A 21 28.32 -6.17 -0.20
CA ALA A 21 29.61 -6.33 -0.84
C ALA A 21 29.88 -5.19 -1.84
N LEU A 22 28.87 -4.83 -2.63
CA LEU A 22 28.97 -3.68 -3.53
C LEU A 22 29.18 -2.36 -2.78
N TRP A 23 28.52 -2.15 -1.63
CA TRP A 23 28.78 -0.98 -0.78
C TRP A 23 30.20 -0.95 -0.24
N LEU A 24 30.74 -2.09 0.18
CA LEU A 24 32.14 -2.19 0.59
C LEU A 24 33.09 -1.88 -0.58
N CYS A 25 32.80 -2.37 -1.78
CA CYS A 25 33.57 -2.02 -2.98
C CYS A 25 33.49 -0.52 -3.26
N THR A 26 32.31 0.11 -3.16
CA THR A 26 32.17 1.56 -3.34
C THR A 26 32.99 2.34 -2.32
N ALA A 27 32.92 1.95 -1.05
CA ALA A 27 33.72 2.56 0.01
C ALA A 27 35.23 2.37 -0.23
N TRP A 28 35.63 1.19 -0.70
CA TRP A 28 37.02 0.89 -1.06
C TRP A 28 37.51 1.73 -2.24
N VAL A 29 36.71 1.92 -3.29
CA VAL A 29 37.10 2.78 -4.41
C VAL A 29 37.28 4.23 -3.97
N LEU A 30 36.44 4.73 -3.06
CA LEU A 30 36.49 6.13 -2.62
C LEU A 30 37.62 6.44 -1.62
N VAL A 31 38.06 5.45 -0.83
CA VAL A 31 38.96 5.68 0.32
C VAL A 31 40.18 4.74 0.32
N GLY A 32 40.17 3.68 -0.47
CA GLY A 32 41.15 2.59 -0.42
C GLY A 32 42.58 3.06 -0.61
N ASP A 33 42.83 3.94 -1.58
CA ASP A 33 44.18 4.47 -1.83
C ASP A 33 44.73 5.28 -0.64
N ARG A 34 43.85 6.00 0.09
CA ARG A 34 44.24 6.75 1.30
C ARG A 34 44.49 5.85 2.50
N VAL A 35 43.87 4.67 2.53
CA VAL A 35 44.03 3.68 3.61
C VAL A 35 45.31 2.85 3.44
N LEU A 36 45.81 2.74 2.20
CA LEU A 36 47.03 1.99 1.89
C LEU A 36 48.33 2.74 2.25
N ASP A 37 48.28 4.06 2.44
CA ASP A 37 49.39 4.79 3.02
C ASP A 37 49.64 4.28 4.44
N GLN A 38 50.90 3.95 4.76
CA GLN A 38 51.25 3.33 6.05
C GLN A 38 50.72 4.19 7.20
N PRO A 39 49.72 3.72 7.97
CA PRO A 39 49.12 4.54 9.00
C PRO A 39 50.16 4.83 10.08
N ALA A 40 50.17 6.07 10.58
CA ALA A 40 51.04 6.44 11.68
C ALA A 40 50.83 5.49 12.87
N ALA A 41 51.93 5.11 13.52
CA ALA A 41 51.85 4.21 14.67
C ALA A 41 50.87 4.75 15.72
N GLY A 42 49.91 3.93 16.13
CA GLY A 42 48.91 4.26 17.15
C GLY A 42 47.55 4.73 16.65
N THR A 43 47.36 4.96 15.34
CA THR A 43 46.03 5.30 14.79
C THR A 43 45.08 4.10 14.83
N PHE A 44 43.79 4.38 14.62
CA PHE A 44 42.76 3.35 14.53
C PHE A 44 43.01 2.40 13.33
N GLU A 45 43.45 2.90 12.17
CA GLU A 45 43.74 2.03 11.01
C GLU A 45 44.86 1.04 11.32
N ALA A 46 45.94 1.49 11.98
CA ALA A 46 47.04 0.62 12.39
C ALA A 46 46.56 -0.53 13.29
N ARG A 47 45.59 -0.27 14.18
CA ARG A 47 44.99 -1.32 15.03
C ARG A 47 44.13 -2.29 14.25
N VAL A 48 43.36 -1.81 13.28
CA VAL A 48 42.53 -2.67 12.40
C VAL A 48 43.41 -3.57 11.54
N ILE A 49 44.51 -3.05 10.97
CA ILE A 49 45.48 -3.83 10.20
C ILE A 49 46.17 -4.87 11.09
N ALA A 50 46.60 -4.48 12.29
CA ALA A 50 47.19 -5.42 13.25
C ALA A 50 46.22 -6.54 13.64
N LEU A 51 44.94 -6.21 13.85
CA LEU A 51 43.90 -7.19 14.15
C LEU A 51 43.67 -8.13 12.95
N SER A 52 43.62 -7.61 11.73
CA SER A 52 43.50 -8.42 10.51
C SER A 52 44.68 -9.38 10.34
N ASN A 53 45.91 -8.92 10.62
CA ASN A 53 47.10 -9.77 10.57
C ASN A 53 47.08 -10.88 11.63
N TRP A 54 46.53 -10.59 12.82
CA TRP A 54 46.40 -11.57 13.90
C TRP A 54 45.33 -12.63 13.62
N VAL A 55 44.17 -12.20 13.11
CA VAL A 55 43.05 -13.07 12.73
C VAL A 55 43.38 -13.93 11.49
N GLY A 56 44.25 -13.41 10.61
CA GLY A 56 44.63 -14.05 9.36
C GLY A 56 43.59 -13.87 8.26
N VAL A 57 43.99 -14.21 7.03
CA VAL A 57 43.19 -13.98 5.81
C VAL A 57 41.77 -14.57 5.91
N GLY A 58 41.64 -15.79 6.45
CA GLY A 58 40.34 -16.46 6.57
C GLY A 58 39.36 -15.71 7.47
N GLY A 59 39.80 -15.26 8.65
CA GLY A 59 38.91 -14.53 9.54
C GLY A 59 38.64 -13.09 9.09
N THR A 60 39.57 -12.45 8.38
CA THR A 60 39.30 -11.15 7.71
C THR A 60 38.23 -11.28 6.63
N ILE A 61 38.28 -12.34 5.80
CA ILE A 61 37.22 -12.62 4.82
C ILE A 61 35.88 -12.86 5.52
N ALA A 62 35.86 -13.62 6.63
CA ALA A 62 34.65 -13.86 7.40
C ALA A 62 34.06 -12.57 7.98
N ALA A 63 34.91 -11.71 8.57
CA ALA A 63 34.50 -10.42 9.12
C ALA A 63 33.96 -9.47 8.04
N LEU A 64 34.63 -9.40 6.87
CA LEU A 64 34.16 -8.59 5.73
C LEU A 64 32.84 -9.13 5.17
N THR A 65 32.68 -10.45 5.09
CA THR A 65 31.43 -11.09 4.64
C THR A 65 30.28 -10.76 5.60
N LEU A 66 30.54 -10.81 6.92
CA LEU A 66 29.56 -10.42 7.93
C LEU A 66 29.22 -8.93 7.84
N ALA A 67 30.23 -8.06 7.69
CA ALA A 67 30.03 -6.63 7.52
C ALA A 67 29.21 -6.31 6.26
N ALA A 68 29.52 -6.96 5.13
CA ALA A 68 28.72 -6.88 3.92
C ALA A 68 27.27 -7.28 4.19
N PHE A 69 27.03 -8.44 4.79
CA PHE A 69 25.68 -8.89 5.10
C PHE A 69 24.91 -7.90 6.00
N LEU A 70 25.56 -7.35 7.03
CA LEU A 70 24.96 -6.35 7.92
C LEU A 70 24.64 -5.04 7.19
N ILE A 71 25.59 -4.50 6.42
CA ILE A 71 25.40 -3.26 5.65
C ILE A 71 24.25 -3.44 4.65
N GLY A 72 24.21 -4.54 3.92
CA GLY A 72 23.15 -4.82 2.97
C GLY A 72 21.79 -5.08 3.61
N GLY A 73 21.76 -5.64 4.83
CA GLY A 73 20.54 -5.82 5.61
C GLY A 73 20.01 -4.54 6.25
N LEU A 74 20.89 -3.58 6.59
CA LEU A 74 20.52 -2.31 7.19
C LEU A 74 19.85 -1.35 6.21
N ILE A 75 20.17 -1.45 4.92
CA ILE A 75 19.56 -0.62 3.89
C ILE A 75 18.20 -1.21 3.56
N PRO A 76 17.10 -0.57 4.00
CA PRO A 76 15.79 -1.17 3.84
C PRO A 76 15.50 -1.32 2.35
N THR A 77 15.32 -2.56 1.87
CA THR A 77 14.66 -2.81 0.59
C THR A 77 13.30 -2.10 0.53
N ALA A 78 12.69 -1.85 1.69
CA ALA A 78 11.49 -1.04 1.88
C ALA A 78 11.60 0.43 1.42
N LEU A 79 12.80 1.04 1.40
CA LEU A 79 12.98 2.41 0.87
C LEU A 79 12.76 2.42 -0.66
N VAL A 80 13.26 1.39 -1.33
CA VAL A 80 12.96 1.13 -2.76
C VAL A 80 11.49 0.76 -2.93
N ASN A 81 10.93 -0.04 -2.03
CA ASN A 81 9.57 -0.56 -2.18
C ASN A 81 8.45 0.44 -1.81
N ARG A 82 8.70 1.50 -1.03
CA ARG A 82 7.69 2.54 -0.72
C ARG A 82 7.78 3.75 -1.63
N LYS A 83 8.99 4.30 -1.84
CA LYS A 83 9.18 5.45 -2.74
C LYS A 83 9.22 5.03 -4.20
N GLY A 84 9.81 3.87 -4.50
CA GLY A 84 9.75 3.28 -5.82
C GLY A 84 8.33 2.85 -6.21
N LYS A 85 7.46 2.47 -5.26
CA LYS A 85 6.04 2.27 -5.58
C LYS A 85 5.40 3.55 -6.10
N ARG A 86 5.64 4.71 -5.47
CA ARG A 86 5.12 5.99 -5.95
C ARG A 86 5.76 6.42 -7.27
N ALA A 87 7.08 6.38 -7.38
CA ALA A 87 7.79 6.76 -8.61
C ALA A 87 7.41 5.83 -9.78
N ALA A 88 7.17 4.56 -9.52
CA ALA A 88 6.74 3.60 -10.53
C ALA A 88 5.21 3.61 -10.74
N GLU A 89 4.41 3.98 -9.75
CA GLU A 89 2.99 4.32 -9.95
C GLU A 89 2.89 5.55 -10.86
N GLU A 90 3.70 6.59 -10.66
CA GLU A 90 3.79 7.75 -11.55
C GLU A 90 4.32 7.37 -12.94
N LEU A 91 5.41 6.61 -13.02
CA LEU A 91 5.98 6.17 -14.30
C LEU A 91 5.02 5.23 -15.05
N SER A 92 4.36 4.30 -14.35
CA SER A 92 3.36 3.41 -14.94
C SER A 92 2.10 4.16 -15.33
N TRP A 93 1.70 5.19 -14.56
CA TRP A 93 0.63 6.09 -14.94
C TRP A 93 1.00 6.79 -16.25
N TRP A 94 2.21 7.35 -16.36
CA TRP A 94 2.70 8.01 -17.57
C TRP A 94 2.78 7.07 -18.78
N ILE A 95 3.30 5.85 -18.59
CA ILE A 95 3.32 4.81 -19.63
C ILE A 95 1.90 4.39 -20.00
N SER A 96 0.99 4.26 -19.02
CA SER A 96 -0.40 3.91 -19.27
C SER A 96 -1.13 5.02 -20.02
N GLN A 97 -0.77 6.30 -19.83
CA GLN A 97 -1.30 7.40 -20.65
C GLN A 97 -0.85 7.25 -22.10
N ILE A 98 0.44 7.01 -22.34
CA ILE A 98 0.99 6.79 -23.70
C ILE A 98 0.35 5.58 -24.38
N VAL A 99 0.23 4.47 -23.65
CA VAL A 99 -0.40 3.24 -24.19
C VAL A 99 -1.89 3.45 -24.38
N ARG A 100 -2.59 4.16 -23.50
CA ARG A 100 -4.03 4.47 -23.62
C ARG A 100 -4.31 5.38 -24.81
N GLU A 101 -3.49 6.41 -25.02
CA GLU A 101 -3.55 7.24 -26.23
C GLU A 101 -3.28 6.42 -27.51
N SER A 102 -2.37 5.45 -27.43
CA SER A 102 -2.06 4.55 -28.55
C SER A 102 -3.19 3.54 -28.80
N TYR A 103 -3.79 2.97 -27.75
CA TYR A 103 -4.89 2.01 -27.83
C TYR A 103 -6.18 2.66 -28.30
N GLN A 104 -6.48 3.90 -27.89
CA GLN A 104 -7.64 4.62 -28.40
C GLN A 104 -7.53 4.91 -29.90
N ARG A 105 -6.31 5.11 -30.42
CA ARG A 105 -6.10 5.24 -31.88
C ARG A 105 -6.28 3.92 -32.64
N ILE A 106 -6.05 2.77 -32.00
CA ILE A 106 -6.14 1.45 -32.64
C ILE A 106 -7.55 0.82 -32.46
N SER A 107 -8.19 1.02 -31.31
CA SER A 107 -9.48 0.40 -30.95
C SER A 107 -10.69 1.03 -31.65
N LEU A 108 -10.55 2.20 -32.27
CA LEU A 108 -11.59 2.76 -33.14
C LEU A 108 -11.64 2.07 -34.53
N GLY A 109 -10.70 1.16 -34.83
CA GLY A 109 -10.61 0.49 -36.12
C GLY A 109 -11.10 -0.96 -36.19
N ASP A 110 -11.34 -1.67 -35.07
CA ASP A 110 -11.35 -3.16 -35.13
C ASP A 110 -12.35 -3.89 -34.18
N LEU A 111 -13.40 -3.23 -33.70
CA LEU A 111 -14.40 -3.87 -32.83
C LEU A 111 -15.60 -4.48 -33.58
N SER A 112 -15.34 -5.30 -34.60
CA SER A 112 -16.39 -6.04 -35.32
C SER A 112 -16.35 -7.57 -35.16
N ASN A 113 -15.75 -8.14 -34.09
CA ASN A 113 -15.59 -9.60 -34.02
C ASN A 113 -16.03 -10.28 -32.70
N ASP A 114 -16.80 -11.34 -32.89
CA ASP A 114 -17.78 -12.00 -32.01
C ASP A 114 -17.20 -12.93 -30.91
N ARG A 115 -16.09 -12.59 -30.26
CA ARG A 115 -15.49 -13.49 -29.25
C ARG A 115 -15.01 -12.79 -27.99
N ALA A 116 -15.91 -12.44 -27.06
CA ALA A 116 -15.51 -12.11 -25.68
C ALA A 116 -16.59 -12.35 -24.58
N PRO A 117 -16.96 -13.60 -24.22
CA PRO A 117 -17.79 -13.82 -23.02
C PRO A 117 -17.03 -13.78 -21.68
N GLN A 118 -15.69 -13.73 -21.67
CA GLN A 118 -14.90 -13.81 -20.43
C GLN A 118 -14.26 -12.48 -20.00
N ALA A 119 -14.31 -11.42 -20.82
CA ALA A 119 -13.87 -10.07 -20.45
C ALA A 119 -14.92 -9.30 -19.62
N VAL A 120 -16.16 -9.78 -19.60
CA VAL A 120 -17.37 -9.06 -19.16
C VAL A 120 -17.34 -8.67 -17.67
N ALA A 121 -16.64 -9.41 -16.79
CA ALA A 121 -16.60 -9.07 -15.37
C ALA A 121 -15.64 -7.91 -15.03
N VAL A 122 -14.62 -7.68 -15.86
CA VAL A 122 -13.69 -6.54 -15.72
C VAL A 122 -14.16 -5.38 -16.60
N GLU A 123 -14.75 -5.67 -17.75
CA GLU A 123 -15.42 -4.67 -18.59
C GLU A 123 -16.62 -4.03 -17.88
N ALA A 124 -17.47 -4.79 -17.16
CA ALA A 124 -18.61 -4.19 -16.44
C ALA A 124 -18.17 -3.09 -15.45
N PHE A 125 -17.01 -3.26 -14.81
CA PHE A 125 -16.41 -2.25 -13.92
C PHE A 125 -15.83 -1.04 -14.70
N TYR A 126 -15.35 -1.25 -15.93
CA TYR A 126 -14.90 -0.18 -16.83
C TYR A 126 -16.05 0.53 -17.56
N TYR A 127 -17.15 -0.16 -17.87
CA TYR A 127 -18.34 0.39 -18.51
C TYR A 127 -19.11 1.33 -17.58
N GLU A 128 -19.15 1.07 -16.28
CA GLU A 128 -19.83 1.95 -15.32
C GLU A 128 -19.09 3.30 -15.18
N GLN A 129 -17.74 3.30 -15.17
CA GLN A 129 -16.96 4.54 -15.21
C GLN A 129 -16.97 5.23 -16.59
N ASN A 130 -17.02 4.47 -17.68
CA ASN A 130 -17.09 5.03 -19.02
C ASN A 130 -18.49 5.60 -19.33
N GLY A 131 -19.57 5.04 -18.79
CA GLY A 131 -20.93 5.57 -18.94
C GLY A 131 -21.05 6.99 -18.40
N LEU A 132 -20.51 7.23 -17.21
CA LEU A 132 -20.44 8.57 -16.60
C LEU A 132 -19.60 9.56 -17.45
N ARG A 133 -18.48 9.11 -18.04
CA ARG A 133 -17.66 9.97 -18.91
C ARG A 133 -18.26 10.22 -20.29
N VAL A 134 -18.98 9.25 -20.85
CA VAL A 134 -19.70 9.43 -22.12
C VAL A 134 -20.82 10.45 -21.90
N ARG A 135 -21.57 10.33 -20.80
CA ARG A 135 -22.64 11.28 -20.42
C ARG A 135 -22.10 12.68 -20.14
N LEU A 136 -21.01 12.80 -19.39
CA LEU A 136 -20.32 14.09 -19.18
C LEU A 136 -19.83 14.71 -20.49
N ASN A 137 -19.31 13.91 -21.43
CA ASN A 137 -18.90 14.40 -22.75
C ASN A 137 -20.09 14.77 -23.64
N GLU A 138 -21.24 14.11 -23.49
CA GLU A 138 -22.49 14.48 -24.18
C GLU A 138 -23.02 15.82 -23.63
N LEU A 139 -23.08 15.98 -22.31
CA LEU A 139 -23.48 17.23 -21.66
C LEU A 139 -22.51 18.38 -21.97
N ALA A 140 -21.21 18.13 -21.99
CA ALA A 140 -20.22 19.12 -22.40
C ALA A 140 -20.36 19.52 -23.89
N ARG A 141 -20.78 18.60 -24.77
CA ARG A 141 -21.10 18.90 -26.17
C ARG A 141 -22.38 19.71 -26.33
N GLU A 142 -23.32 19.55 -25.41
CA GLU A 142 -24.54 20.35 -25.32
C GLU A 142 -24.33 21.74 -24.71
N GLY A 143 -23.09 22.04 -24.27
CA GLY A 143 -22.69 23.36 -23.79
C GLY A 143 -22.83 23.56 -22.29
N TYR A 144 -23.06 22.49 -21.52
CA TYR A 144 -23.05 22.53 -20.06
C TYR A 144 -21.61 22.52 -19.54
N ASP A 145 -21.32 23.36 -18.55
CA ASP A 145 -20.04 23.29 -17.83
C ASP A 145 -20.00 22.10 -16.86
N ASP A 146 -18.82 21.77 -16.34
CA ASP A 146 -18.61 20.60 -15.48
C ASP A 146 -19.48 20.63 -14.20
N GLU A 147 -19.84 21.82 -13.71
CA GLU A 147 -20.66 21.99 -12.50
C GLU A 147 -22.15 21.72 -12.82
N GLN A 148 -22.64 22.29 -13.92
CA GLN A 148 -23.99 22.04 -14.44
C GLN A 148 -24.19 20.57 -14.86
N ALA A 149 -23.20 19.96 -15.49
CA ALA A 149 -23.28 18.56 -15.90
C ALA A 149 -23.33 17.61 -14.69
N SER A 150 -22.61 17.93 -13.61
CA SER A 150 -22.70 17.18 -12.34
C SER A 150 -24.10 17.29 -11.72
N ASP A 151 -24.66 18.49 -11.65
CA ASP A 151 -25.98 18.73 -11.05
C ASP A 151 -27.12 18.04 -11.84
N ILE A 152 -27.01 17.99 -13.17
CA ILE A 152 -27.98 17.28 -14.04
C ILE A 152 -27.92 15.78 -13.81
N ILE A 153 -26.71 15.19 -13.70
CA ILE A 153 -26.55 13.76 -13.42
C ILE A 153 -27.12 13.42 -12.04
N ASP A 154 -26.84 14.25 -11.03
CA ASP A 154 -27.37 14.06 -9.68
C ASP A 154 -28.91 14.23 -9.62
N GLN A 155 -29.50 15.07 -10.48
CA GLN A 155 -30.95 15.23 -10.60
C GLN A 155 -31.66 14.12 -11.39
N GLU A 156 -31.10 13.64 -12.50
CA GLU A 156 -31.65 12.50 -13.26
C GLU A 156 -31.63 11.22 -12.42
N ASP A 157 -30.52 10.95 -11.71
CA ASP A 157 -30.41 9.81 -10.79
C ASP A 157 -31.39 9.93 -9.60
N ALA A 158 -31.79 11.15 -9.23
CA ALA A 158 -32.79 11.41 -8.20
C ALA A 158 -34.25 11.30 -8.70
N MET A 159 -34.50 11.49 -10.01
CA MET A 159 -35.87 11.56 -10.57
C MET A 159 -36.40 10.23 -11.12
N GLU A 160 -35.56 9.27 -11.52
CA GLU A 160 -36.03 7.99 -12.08
C GLU A 160 -36.25 6.86 -11.07
N LEU A 161 -35.99 7.06 -9.77
CA LEU A 161 -36.15 5.97 -8.80
C LEU A 161 -37.59 5.85 -8.29
N PRO A 162 -38.31 4.74 -8.61
CA PRO A 162 -39.60 4.47 -8.00
C PRO A 162 -39.38 4.36 -6.49
N SER A 163 -40.03 5.25 -5.74
CA SER A 163 -39.85 5.46 -4.30
C SER A 163 -40.31 4.30 -3.40
N GLY A 164 -40.29 3.06 -3.89
CA GLY A 164 -40.78 1.87 -3.19
C GLY A 164 -39.89 0.63 -3.30
N ARG A 165 -38.70 0.72 -3.92
CA ARG A 165 -37.70 -0.36 -3.83
C ARG A 165 -36.49 0.19 -3.11
N GLY A 166 -36.18 -0.37 -1.94
CA GLY A 166 -35.07 -0.01 -1.06
C GLY A 166 -33.72 0.07 -1.78
N TYR A 167 -33.50 1.19 -2.45
CA TYR A 167 -32.30 1.51 -3.18
C TYR A 167 -31.20 1.73 -2.14
N ARG A 168 -30.31 0.74 -2.00
CA ARG A 168 -29.03 0.98 -1.38
C ARG A 168 -28.20 1.74 -2.41
N PRO A 169 -27.71 2.95 -2.09
CA PRO A 169 -26.86 3.66 -3.03
C PRO A 169 -25.71 2.75 -3.46
N PRO A 170 -25.32 2.77 -4.75
CA PRO A 170 -24.15 2.05 -5.22
C PRO A 170 -23.01 2.43 -4.30
N ILE A 171 -22.35 1.42 -3.73
CA ILE A 171 -21.15 1.67 -2.92
C ILE A 171 -20.19 2.39 -3.85
N PRO A 172 -19.72 3.61 -3.51
CA PRO A 172 -18.83 4.35 -4.39
C PRO A 172 -17.67 3.44 -4.80
N GLY A 173 -17.41 3.29 -6.10
CA GLY A 173 -16.40 2.33 -6.59
C GLY A 173 -15.01 2.54 -5.94
N THR A 174 -14.73 3.78 -5.53
CA THR A 174 -13.53 4.17 -4.77
C THR A 174 -13.44 3.54 -3.38
N TRP A 175 -14.57 3.36 -2.69
CA TRP A 175 -14.65 2.68 -1.38
C TRP A 175 -14.43 1.18 -1.51
N LEU A 176 -15.05 0.56 -2.51
CA LEU A 176 -14.89 -0.87 -2.77
C LEU A 176 -13.42 -1.20 -3.11
N HIS A 177 -12.79 -0.38 -3.95
CA HIS A 177 -11.36 -0.54 -4.26
C HIS A 177 -10.47 -0.45 -3.01
N LYS A 178 -10.73 0.50 -2.10
CA LYS A 178 -9.98 0.62 -0.85
C LYS A 178 -10.18 -0.60 0.07
N ILE A 179 -11.41 -1.06 0.24
CA ILE A 179 -11.70 -2.23 1.09
C ILE A 179 -11.03 -3.48 0.50
N ILE A 180 -11.17 -3.71 -0.81
CA ILE A 180 -10.54 -4.83 -1.51
C ILE A 180 -9.03 -4.76 -1.35
N LYS A 181 -8.42 -3.60 -1.61
CA LYS A 181 -6.96 -3.43 -1.49
C LYS A 181 -6.47 -3.71 -0.06
N VAL A 182 -7.09 -3.09 0.95
CA VAL A 182 -6.67 -3.25 2.35
C VAL A 182 -6.90 -4.68 2.84
N GLY A 183 -8.07 -5.27 2.52
CA GLY A 183 -8.39 -6.65 2.90
C GLY A 183 -7.43 -7.65 2.27
N ILE A 184 -7.22 -7.56 0.96
CA ILE A 184 -6.32 -8.44 0.23
C ILE A 184 -4.87 -8.27 0.69
N GLU A 185 -4.37 -7.04 0.89
CA GLU A 185 -3.00 -6.81 1.37
C GLU A 185 -2.76 -7.44 2.75
N SER A 186 -3.78 -7.44 3.63
CA SER A 186 -3.69 -8.11 4.94
C SER A 186 -3.73 -9.63 4.85
N GLU A 187 -4.38 -10.19 3.83
CA GLU A 187 -4.49 -11.63 3.60
C GLU A 187 -3.28 -12.22 2.86
N PHE A 188 -2.44 -11.39 2.23
CA PHE A 188 -1.30 -11.85 1.41
C PHE A 188 -0.42 -12.93 2.06
N PRO A 189 0.01 -12.83 3.33
CA PRO A 189 0.81 -13.89 3.96
C PRO A 189 0.08 -15.24 4.03
N LEU A 190 -1.22 -15.21 4.33
CA LEU A 190 -2.06 -16.40 4.43
C LEU A 190 -2.31 -17.02 3.06
N LEU A 191 -2.61 -16.19 2.06
CA LEU A 191 -2.82 -16.62 0.67
C LEU A 191 -1.57 -17.24 0.07
N ARG A 192 -0.38 -16.71 0.39
CA ARG A 192 0.90 -17.29 -0.01
C ARG A 192 1.16 -18.65 0.65
N ALA A 193 0.85 -18.78 1.94
CA ALA A 193 0.96 -20.06 2.65
C ALA A 193 0.02 -21.12 2.05
N SER A 194 -1.23 -20.77 1.76
CA SER A 194 -2.19 -21.65 1.09
C SER A 194 -1.74 -21.99 -0.34
N LEU A 195 -1.24 -21.03 -1.13
CA LEU A 195 -0.71 -21.29 -2.47
C LEU A 195 0.49 -22.26 -2.45
N LEU A 196 1.39 -22.12 -1.47
CA LEU A 196 2.51 -23.05 -1.26
C LEU A 196 2.02 -24.47 -0.98
N GLN A 197 0.96 -24.63 -0.18
CA GLN A 197 0.39 -25.92 0.19
C GLN A 197 -0.40 -26.56 -0.97
N GLU A 198 -1.25 -25.79 -1.64
CA GLU A 198 -2.18 -26.28 -2.66
C GLU A 198 -1.52 -26.42 -4.04
N ARG A 199 -0.61 -25.51 -4.39
CA ARG A 199 -0.01 -25.40 -5.74
C ARG A 199 1.48 -25.05 -5.66
N PRO A 200 2.35 -25.94 -5.15
CA PRO A 200 3.77 -25.66 -4.91
C PRO A 200 4.54 -25.25 -6.17
N LEU A 201 4.15 -25.74 -7.36
CA LEU A 201 4.77 -25.35 -8.63
C LEU A 201 4.54 -23.87 -8.95
N ILE A 202 3.29 -23.40 -8.86
CA ILE A 202 2.94 -21.99 -9.11
C ILE A 202 3.63 -21.09 -8.09
N PHE A 203 3.63 -21.52 -6.81
CA PHE A 203 4.33 -20.80 -5.76
C PHE A 203 5.84 -20.70 -6.04
N SER A 204 6.48 -21.76 -6.52
CA SER A 204 7.92 -21.75 -6.81
C SER A 204 8.30 -20.77 -7.92
N ASP A 205 7.47 -20.63 -8.94
CA ASP A 205 7.66 -19.65 -10.02
C ASP A 205 7.43 -18.22 -9.53
N LEU A 206 6.40 -18.02 -8.70
CA LEU A 206 6.12 -16.73 -8.05
C LEU A 206 7.29 -16.28 -7.17
N ASP A 207 7.74 -17.14 -6.26
CA ASP A 207 8.88 -16.88 -5.35
C ASP A 207 10.18 -16.65 -6.13
N ARG A 208 10.38 -17.37 -7.23
CA ARG A 208 11.52 -17.12 -8.14
C ARG A 208 11.49 -15.72 -8.72
N LYS A 209 10.36 -15.28 -9.29
CA LYS A 209 10.25 -13.94 -9.90
C LYS A 209 10.40 -12.83 -8.87
N GLU A 210 9.80 -13.00 -7.70
CA GLU A 210 9.90 -12.04 -6.61
C GLU A 210 11.34 -11.93 -6.09
N SER A 211 11.98 -13.07 -5.78
CA SER A 211 13.36 -13.07 -5.27
C SER A 211 14.38 -12.53 -6.27
N GLU A 212 14.12 -12.64 -7.57
CA GLU A 212 14.94 -12.06 -8.63
C GLU A 212 14.68 -10.56 -8.78
N ALA A 213 13.44 -10.11 -8.63
CA ALA A 213 13.09 -8.69 -8.60
C ALA A 213 13.76 -8.00 -7.40
N ASP A 214 13.68 -8.60 -6.21
CA ASP A 214 14.30 -8.07 -4.99
C ASP A 214 15.82 -7.98 -5.13
N LEU A 215 16.45 -9.00 -5.72
CA LEU A 215 17.89 -9.00 -5.95
C LEU A 215 18.32 -7.84 -6.86
N ARG A 216 17.64 -7.66 -8.00
CA ARG A 216 17.94 -6.59 -8.96
C ARG A 216 17.68 -5.21 -8.36
N GLY A 217 16.60 -5.07 -7.60
CA GLY A 217 16.26 -3.83 -6.90
C GLY A 217 17.26 -3.46 -5.80
N ALA A 218 17.76 -4.45 -5.05
CA ALA A 218 18.74 -4.22 -3.98
C ALA A 218 20.13 -3.83 -4.52
N ILE A 219 20.53 -4.37 -5.67
CA ILE A 219 21.82 -4.08 -6.30
C ILE A 219 21.83 -2.71 -6.99
N PHE A 220 20.67 -2.19 -7.41
CA PHE A 220 20.55 -0.92 -8.13
C PHE A 220 21.32 0.24 -7.48
N LEU A 221 21.04 0.53 -6.21
CA LEU A 221 21.60 1.67 -5.50
C LEU A 221 23.12 1.55 -5.28
N PRO A 222 23.65 0.45 -4.70
CA PRO A 222 25.10 0.33 -4.51
C PRO A 222 25.86 0.27 -5.83
N LEU A 223 25.30 -0.35 -6.87
CA LEU A 223 25.94 -0.39 -8.18
C LEU A 223 25.97 1.00 -8.85
N SER A 224 24.92 1.80 -8.67
CA SER A 224 24.91 3.20 -9.12
C SER A 224 25.97 4.02 -8.38
N ALA A 225 26.08 3.85 -7.06
CA ALA A 225 27.08 4.53 -6.25
C ALA A 225 28.51 4.10 -6.64
N LEU A 226 28.73 2.81 -6.86
CA LEU A 226 30.01 2.28 -7.34
C LEU A 226 30.39 2.88 -8.69
N ASN A 227 29.44 2.98 -9.63
CA ASN A 227 29.68 3.58 -10.93
C ASN A 227 30.10 5.05 -10.80
N VAL A 228 29.41 5.84 -9.97
CA VAL A 228 29.76 7.24 -9.71
C VAL A 228 31.15 7.36 -9.08
N ALA A 229 31.48 6.49 -8.10
CA ALA A 229 32.79 6.47 -7.46
C ALA A 229 33.92 6.13 -8.45
N VAL A 230 33.72 5.16 -9.35
CA VAL A 230 34.73 4.83 -10.37
C VAL A 230 34.84 5.97 -11.40
N ALA A 231 33.72 6.61 -11.75
CA ALA A 231 33.71 7.73 -12.69
C ALA A 231 34.44 8.96 -12.15
N SER A 232 34.42 9.21 -10.84
CA SER A 232 35.17 10.32 -10.23
C SER A 232 36.69 10.13 -10.26
N GLU A 233 37.16 8.88 -10.20
CA GLU A 233 38.61 8.59 -10.21
C GLU A 233 39.17 8.42 -11.62
N THR A 234 38.36 7.88 -12.56
CA THR A 234 38.87 7.50 -13.89
C THR A 234 38.50 8.51 -14.97
N SER A 235 37.20 8.68 -15.22
CA SER A 235 36.69 9.51 -16.31
C SER A 235 35.18 9.69 -16.22
N TRP A 236 34.69 10.87 -16.59
CA TRP A 236 33.26 11.16 -16.64
C TRP A 236 32.50 10.27 -17.65
N TRP A 237 33.15 9.73 -18.68
CA TRP A 237 32.52 8.80 -19.63
C TRP A 237 32.01 7.51 -18.97
N VAL A 238 32.61 7.11 -17.83
CA VAL A 238 32.17 5.93 -17.05
C VAL A 238 30.75 6.10 -16.52
N THR A 239 30.26 7.35 -16.38
CA THR A 239 28.86 7.63 -15.98
C THR A 239 27.83 7.07 -16.95
N LEU A 240 28.19 6.81 -18.22
CA LEU A 240 27.32 6.07 -19.15
C LEU A 240 27.01 4.66 -18.61
N GLY A 241 27.87 4.09 -17.78
CA GLY A 241 27.57 2.82 -17.11
C GLY A 241 26.38 2.88 -16.15
N LEU A 242 25.87 4.07 -15.77
CA LEU A 242 24.61 4.21 -15.01
C LEU A 242 23.38 3.68 -15.75
N PHE A 243 23.46 3.48 -17.07
CA PHE A 243 22.40 2.78 -17.80
C PHE A 243 22.20 1.35 -17.32
N VAL A 244 23.26 0.67 -16.83
CA VAL A 244 23.18 -0.71 -16.35
C VAL A 244 22.34 -0.85 -15.08
N PRO A 245 22.63 -0.15 -13.96
CA PRO A 245 21.79 -0.22 -12.77
C PRO A 245 20.37 0.27 -13.08
N LEU A 246 20.19 1.32 -13.89
CA LEU A 246 18.85 1.78 -14.28
C LEU A 246 18.06 0.69 -15.02
N ALA A 247 18.68 -0.01 -15.97
CA ALA A 247 18.05 -1.13 -16.66
C ALA A 247 17.69 -2.27 -15.69
N LEU A 248 18.56 -2.60 -14.74
CA LEU A 248 18.28 -3.60 -13.69
C LEU A 248 17.09 -3.19 -12.83
N TYR A 249 16.96 -1.91 -12.49
CA TYR A 249 15.83 -1.39 -11.72
C TYR A 249 14.51 -1.51 -12.51
N VAL A 250 14.49 -1.12 -13.78
CA VAL A 250 13.32 -1.28 -14.65
C VAL A 250 12.93 -2.75 -14.79
N GLN A 251 13.93 -3.64 -14.94
CA GLN A 251 13.69 -5.08 -15.00
C GLN A 251 13.16 -5.65 -13.67
N ALA A 252 13.69 -5.20 -12.53
CA ALA A 252 13.20 -5.57 -11.21
C ALA A 252 11.71 -5.24 -11.08
N TYR A 253 11.34 -4.02 -11.47
CA TYR A 253 9.97 -3.55 -11.42
C TYR A 253 9.05 -4.40 -12.30
N ARG A 254 9.42 -4.63 -13.57
CA ARG A 254 8.63 -5.47 -14.50
C ARG A 254 8.42 -6.89 -13.96
N LEU A 255 9.45 -7.46 -13.36
CA LEU A 255 9.39 -8.82 -12.82
C LEU A 255 8.50 -8.90 -11.58
N ALA A 256 8.57 -7.91 -10.68
CA ALA A 256 7.68 -7.78 -9.53
C ALA A 256 6.21 -7.60 -9.96
N SER A 257 5.94 -6.76 -10.96
CA SER A 257 4.59 -6.60 -11.52
C SER A 257 4.06 -7.89 -12.13
N THR A 258 4.90 -8.65 -12.84
CA THR A 258 4.54 -9.94 -13.42
C THR A 258 4.19 -10.96 -12.34
N ALA A 259 4.99 -11.03 -11.27
CA ALA A 259 4.71 -11.88 -10.11
C ALA A 259 3.36 -11.52 -9.46
N ASN A 260 3.11 -10.23 -9.22
CA ASN A 260 1.84 -9.77 -8.65
C ASN A 260 0.64 -10.11 -9.54
N LEU A 261 0.77 -9.97 -10.86
CA LEU A 261 -0.30 -10.32 -11.80
C LEU A 261 -0.60 -11.81 -11.79
N GLU A 262 0.42 -12.67 -11.75
CA GLU A 262 0.25 -14.13 -11.67
C GLU A 262 -0.40 -14.55 -10.36
N PHE A 263 -0.02 -13.92 -9.25
CA PHE A 263 -0.65 -14.13 -7.96
C PHE A 263 -2.13 -13.74 -7.96
N VAL A 264 -2.47 -12.55 -8.49
CA VAL A 264 -3.86 -12.10 -8.65
C VAL A 264 -4.64 -13.06 -9.56
N ARG A 265 -4.05 -13.51 -10.68
CA ARG A 265 -4.67 -14.50 -11.56
C ARG A 265 -4.98 -15.80 -10.82
N ALA A 266 -4.05 -16.30 -10.00
CA ALA A 266 -4.26 -17.51 -9.21
C ALA A 266 -5.43 -17.36 -8.22
N ILE A 267 -5.54 -16.19 -7.55
CA ILE A 267 -6.67 -15.89 -6.66
C ILE A 267 -7.98 -15.83 -7.45
N THR A 268 -8.02 -15.09 -8.57
CA THR A 268 -9.24 -14.93 -9.38
C THR A 268 -9.71 -16.22 -10.03
N ALA A 269 -8.79 -17.12 -10.37
CA ALA A 269 -9.08 -18.45 -10.89
C ALA A 269 -9.63 -19.41 -9.81
N GLY A 270 -9.70 -18.98 -8.55
CA GLY A 270 -10.14 -19.81 -7.43
C GLY A 270 -9.13 -20.90 -7.07
N LEU A 271 -7.86 -20.75 -7.43
CA LEU A 271 -6.79 -21.67 -7.02
C LEU A 271 -6.41 -21.50 -5.56
N VAL A 272 -6.80 -20.39 -4.94
CA VAL A 272 -6.59 -20.06 -3.53
C VAL A 272 -7.85 -19.38 -3.02
N LEU A 273 -8.37 -19.82 -1.88
CA LEU A 273 -9.55 -19.24 -1.26
C LEU A 273 -9.15 -17.95 -0.51
N SER A 274 -9.55 -16.78 -1.03
CA SER A 274 -9.47 -15.51 -0.31
C SER A 274 -10.80 -15.20 0.38
N PRO A 275 -10.84 -15.08 1.72
CA PRO A 275 -12.03 -14.65 2.45
C PRO A 275 -12.57 -13.32 1.93
N THR A 276 -11.71 -12.35 1.63
CA THR A 276 -12.13 -11.07 1.03
C THR A 276 -12.76 -11.26 -0.35
N VAL A 277 -12.18 -12.10 -1.22
CA VAL A 277 -12.78 -12.36 -2.55
C VAL A 277 -14.10 -13.10 -2.43
N GLU A 278 -14.23 -14.07 -1.52
CA GLU A 278 -15.50 -14.77 -1.30
C GLU A 278 -16.55 -13.84 -0.67
N TYR A 279 -16.14 -12.94 0.23
CA TYR A 279 -17.00 -11.89 0.77
C TYR A 279 -17.52 -10.96 -0.34
N VAL A 280 -16.66 -10.46 -1.22
CA VAL A 280 -17.07 -9.64 -2.38
C VAL A 280 -17.95 -10.43 -3.34
N ARG A 281 -17.59 -11.68 -3.62
CA ARG A 281 -18.39 -12.57 -4.47
C ARG A 281 -19.76 -12.85 -3.85
N SER A 282 -19.88 -12.89 -2.53
CA SER A 282 -21.16 -13.04 -1.84
C SER A 282 -22.08 -11.83 -2.02
N PHE A 283 -21.56 -10.62 -2.22
CA PHE A 283 -22.38 -9.47 -2.60
C PHE A 283 -22.91 -9.58 -4.02
N ASN A 284 -22.11 -10.13 -4.94
CA ASN A 284 -22.53 -10.31 -6.33
C ASN A 284 -23.43 -11.53 -6.53
N ARG A 285 -23.33 -12.55 -5.67
CA ARG A 285 -24.41 -13.52 -5.45
C ARG A 285 -25.54 -12.81 -4.73
N ARG A 286 -26.16 -11.82 -5.38
CA ARG A 286 -27.52 -11.42 -5.01
C ARG A 286 -28.30 -12.73 -4.97
N PRO A 287 -28.93 -13.10 -3.83
CA PRO A 287 -30.04 -14.02 -3.89
C PRO A 287 -30.90 -13.55 -5.05
N GLN A 288 -31.39 -14.46 -5.88
CA GLN A 288 -32.53 -14.13 -6.72
C GLN A 288 -33.64 -13.76 -5.72
N TRP A 289 -33.71 -12.49 -5.32
CA TRP A 289 -34.79 -11.91 -4.52
C TRP A 289 -36.05 -11.82 -5.39
N SER A 290 -36.23 -12.78 -6.31
CA SER A 290 -37.23 -12.77 -7.36
C SER A 290 -38.58 -13.26 -6.89
N ALA A 291 -38.81 -13.46 -5.59
CA ALA A 291 -40.13 -13.76 -5.06
C ALA A 291 -40.22 -13.74 -3.54
N LEU A 292 -39.11 -14.03 -2.85
CA LEU A 292 -39.25 -14.53 -1.49
C LEU A 292 -39.48 -13.50 -0.38
N ASP A 293 -39.50 -12.19 -0.63
CA ASP A 293 -39.80 -11.27 0.49
C ASP A 293 -40.09 -9.80 0.15
N GLU A 294 -40.96 -9.50 -0.83
CA GLU A 294 -41.56 -8.14 -0.86
C GLU A 294 -42.23 -7.81 0.49
N ALA A 295 -42.82 -8.81 1.14
CA ALA A 295 -43.46 -8.66 2.45
C ALA A 295 -42.47 -8.41 3.61
N GLU A 296 -41.28 -9.01 3.61
CA GLU A 296 -40.28 -8.76 4.65
C GLU A 296 -39.45 -7.50 4.37
N LEU A 297 -39.25 -7.15 3.10
CA LEU A 297 -38.72 -5.83 2.71
C LEU A 297 -39.64 -4.73 3.22
N ASP A 298 -40.96 -4.87 3.03
CA ASP A 298 -41.95 -3.92 3.52
C ASP A 298 -42.03 -3.89 5.08
N ARG A 299 -41.85 -5.04 5.76
CA ARG A 299 -41.71 -5.06 7.24
C ARG A 299 -40.44 -4.36 7.72
N ARG A 300 -39.30 -4.57 7.06
CA ARG A 300 -38.02 -3.97 7.42
C ARG A 300 -37.98 -2.47 7.12
N GLU A 301 -38.60 -2.04 6.03
CA GLU A 301 -38.72 -0.62 5.69
C GLU A 301 -39.59 0.11 6.71
N ARG A 302 -40.72 -0.48 7.11
CA ARG A 302 -41.54 0.04 8.22
C ARG A 302 -40.73 0.11 9.53
N ALA A 303 -40.00 -0.94 9.89
CA ALA A 303 -39.15 -0.93 11.09
C ALA A 303 -38.05 0.15 11.04
N TRP A 304 -37.44 0.37 9.88
CA TRP A 304 -36.44 1.41 9.68
C TRP A 304 -37.03 2.82 9.77
N LEU A 305 -38.22 3.05 9.20
CA LEU A 305 -38.94 4.32 9.34
C LEU A 305 -39.32 4.61 10.79
N TYR A 306 -39.73 3.58 11.56
CA TYR A 306 -39.93 3.69 13.01
C TYR A 306 -38.63 4.05 13.75
N ALA A 307 -37.52 3.38 13.44
CA ALA A 307 -36.22 3.65 14.05
C ALA A 307 -35.69 5.05 13.70
N ARG A 308 -35.88 5.52 12.46
CA ARG A 308 -35.47 6.86 12.02
C ARG A 308 -36.28 7.95 12.73
N ARG A 309 -37.57 7.72 13.00
CA ARG A 309 -38.42 8.63 13.79
C ARG A 309 -38.01 8.68 15.27
N LEU A 310 -37.43 7.60 15.80
CA LEU A 310 -36.92 7.52 17.18
C LEU A 310 -35.46 8.03 17.34
N ARG A 311 -34.75 8.28 16.24
CA ARG A 311 -33.36 8.76 16.23
C ARG A 311 -33.11 10.05 17.03
N PRO A 312 -33.98 11.09 17.03
CA PRO A 312 -33.76 12.26 17.88
C PRO A 312 -33.88 11.93 19.39
N VAL A 313 -34.73 10.97 19.76
CA VAL A 313 -34.93 10.55 21.17
C VAL A 313 -33.71 9.78 21.68
N PHE A 314 -33.18 8.86 20.87
CA PHE A 314 -31.96 8.11 21.22
C PHE A 314 -30.70 8.98 21.20
N SER A 315 -30.61 9.97 20.31
CA SER A 315 -29.49 10.91 20.28
C SER A 315 -29.44 11.76 21.56
N TRP A 316 -30.58 12.23 22.05
CA TRP A 316 -30.67 12.99 23.30
C TRP A 316 -30.26 12.13 24.51
N TYR A 317 -30.79 10.90 24.61
CA TYR A 317 -30.44 9.97 25.69
C TYR A 317 -28.95 9.59 25.69
N PHE A 318 -28.37 9.38 24.51
CA PHE A 318 -26.95 9.08 24.35
C PHE A 318 -26.06 10.25 24.80
N TRP A 319 -26.39 11.50 24.44
CA TRP A 319 -25.65 12.67 24.89
C TRP A 319 -25.77 12.91 26.40
N VAL A 320 -26.93 12.67 27.01
CA VAL A 320 -27.11 12.76 28.48
C VAL A 320 -26.25 11.71 29.22
N LEU A 321 -26.15 10.50 28.69
CA LEU A 321 -25.30 9.42 29.24
C LEU A 321 -23.81 9.69 29.07
N VAL A 322 -23.41 10.23 27.93
CA VAL A 322 -22.02 10.59 27.63
C VAL A 322 -21.55 11.77 28.50
N ILE A 323 -22.39 12.79 28.69
CA ILE A 323 -22.06 13.94 29.56
C ILE A 323 -21.97 13.52 31.04
N LYS A 324 -22.85 12.63 31.53
CA LYS A 324 -22.77 12.12 32.91
C LYS A 324 -21.50 11.30 33.18
N ASN A 325 -20.96 10.61 32.18
CA ASN A 325 -19.75 9.78 32.33
C ASN A 325 -18.44 10.52 32.01
N LEU A 326 -18.50 11.66 31.31
CA LEU A 326 -17.33 12.48 30.99
C LEU A 326 -17.00 13.56 32.04
N VAL A 327 -17.81 13.70 33.10
CA VAL A 327 -17.44 14.52 34.27
C VAL A 327 -16.74 13.59 35.27
N PRO A 328 -15.39 13.52 35.29
CA PRO A 328 -14.69 12.73 36.28
C PRO A 328 -15.03 13.27 37.67
N LYS A 329 -15.49 12.39 38.58
CA LYS A 329 -15.55 12.68 40.02
C LYS A 329 -14.14 13.09 40.45
N ARG A 330 -13.91 14.40 40.57
CA ARG A 330 -12.66 14.97 41.10
C ARG A 330 -12.43 14.38 42.48
N ARG A 331 -11.56 13.38 42.57
CA ARG A 331 -10.99 12.93 43.86
C ARG A 331 -10.12 14.08 44.36
N SER A 332 -10.59 14.75 45.42
CA SER A 332 -9.81 15.74 46.14
C SER A 332 -8.70 15.04 46.91
N ASN A 333 -7.53 14.87 46.29
CA ASN A 333 -6.30 14.61 47.03
C ASN A 333 -5.81 15.95 47.58
N SER A 334 -6.14 16.23 48.85
CA SER A 334 -5.58 17.35 49.60
C SER A 334 -4.11 17.06 49.92
N ILE A 335 -3.21 17.55 49.06
CA ILE A 335 -1.80 17.72 49.42
C ILE A 335 -1.67 19.15 49.96
N SER A 336 -1.42 19.22 51.27
CA SER A 336 -1.20 20.45 52.01
C SER A 336 0.21 20.98 51.71
N TYR A 337 0.29 22.07 50.96
CA TYR A 337 1.44 22.98 50.98
C TYR A 337 0.92 24.37 51.32
N GLY A 338 1.48 24.94 52.39
CA GLY A 338 1.09 26.24 52.92
C GLY A 338 1.26 27.33 51.87
N ALA A 339 0.15 28.02 51.58
CA ALA A 339 0.14 29.31 50.93
C ALA A 339 -0.28 30.39 51.95
N PRO A 340 0.32 31.58 51.90
CA PRO A 340 0.02 32.67 52.81
C PRO A 340 -1.41 33.20 52.62
N ALA A 341 -1.96 33.69 53.72
CA ALA A 341 -3.32 34.15 53.86
C ALA A 341 -3.61 35.40 53.01
N ASN A 342 -4.88 35.47 52.58
CA ASN A 342 -5.61 36.63 52.04
C ASN A 342 -5.73 36.70 50.51
N GLU A 343 -6.50 35.76 49.92
CA GLU A 343 -7.16 36.00 48.65
C GLU A 343 -8.58 35.37 48.66
N PRO A 344 -9.67 36.15 48.47
CA PRO A 344 -11.03 35.61 48.48
C PRO A 344 -11.26 34.71 47.25
N SER A 345 -11.60 33.44 47.50
CA SER A 345 -11.65 32.40 46.48
C SER A 345 -12.75 32.64 45.42
N ILE A 346 -12.30 32.68 44.17
CA ILE A 346 -13.10 32.76 42.92
C ILE A 346 -14.18 31.66 42.83
N GLU A 347 -14.04 30.56 43.58
CA GLU A 347 -15.05 29.50 43.63
C GLU A 347 -16.35 29.93 44.29
N LYS A 348 -16.35 30.86 45.26
CA LYS A 348 -17.59 31.31 45.90
C LYS A 348 -18.45 32.16 44.96
N ALA A 349 -17.81 33.00 44.14
CA ALA A 349 -18.48 33.80 43.12
C ALA A 349 -19.08 32.94 41.98
N ARG A 350 -18.42 31.81 41.64
CA ARG A 350 -18.94 30.87 40.63
C ARG A 350 -20.19 30.12 41.12
N TRP A 351 -20.24 29.73 42.39
CA TRP A 351 -21.41 29.02 42.93
C TRP A 351 -22.64 29.92 43.13
N GLU A 352 -22.45 31.17 43.53
CA GLU A 352 -23.57 32.14 43.65
C GLU A 352 -24.17 32.51 42.29
N THR A 353 -23.36 32.55 41.23
CA THR A 353 -23.84 32.80 39.86
C THR A 353 -24.65 31.60 39.33
N PHE A 354 -24.25 30.37 39.67
CA PHE A 354 -24.94 29.16 39.22
C PHE A 354 -26.34 29.00 39.85
N HIS A 355 -26.51 29.40 41.12
CA HIS A 355 -27.82 29.35 41.78
C HIS A 355 -28.81 30.42 41.30
N ARG A 356 -28.34 31.57 40.76
CA ARG A 356 -29.23 32.58 40.16
C ARG A 356 -29.83 32.18 38.81
N ILE A 357 -29.17 31.27 38.07
CA ILE A 357 -29.61 30.87 36.73
C ILE A 357 -30.63 29.70 36.80
N LEU A 358 -30.65 28.99 37.93
CA LEU A 358 -31.54 27.84 38.16
C LEU A 358 -32.72 28.14 39.10
N GLY A 359 -32.97 29.42 39.39
CA GLY A 359 -34.17 29.89 40.09
C GLY A 359 -35.32 30.12 39.13
#